data_AF-A0A1G7CG83-F1
#
_entry.id   AF-A0A1G7CG83-F1
#
_cell.length_a   1.000
_cell.length_b   1.000
_cell.length_c   1.000
_cell.angle_alpha   90.00
_cell.angle_beta   90.00
_cell.angle_gamma   90.00
#
_symmetry.space_group_name_H-M   'P 1'
#
loop_
_entity.id
_entity.type
_entity.pdbx_description
1 polymer ?
#
loop_
_entity_poly.entity_id
_entity_poly.type
_entity_poly.pdbx_seq_one_letter_code
_entity_poly.pdbx_strand_id
1 'polypeptide(L)'
;MSESNSCVLAEKLLQAEFRRLASGDPQQALDMVTRIVLAMHSEAMKATETAIRAGVGWREIGRALGLLDDAGILVRQSAALLLRLAAADRAAEQEMVAQALAESGDQDGDDEDMVYSRNPEEDAWASAVLRYQQGVSGATPG
;
A
#
# COMPACT_ATOMS: atom_id res chain seq x y z
N MET A 1 -14.81 -28.32 16.37
CA MET A 1 -13.64 -27.55 15.89
C MET A 1 -13.78 -26.14 16.44
N SER A 2 -12.76 -25.60 17.10
CA SER A 2 -12.81 -24.27 17.75
C SER A 2 -12.89 -23.16 16.69
N GLU A 3 -13.62 -22.08 16.95
CA GLU A 3 -13.78 -20.90 16.06
C GLU A 3 -12.42 -20.29 15.63
N SER A 4 -11.41 -20.41 16.49
CA SER A 4 -10.04 -19.99 16.18
C SER A 4 -9.43 -20.79 15.01
N ASN A 5 -9.77 -22.08 14.87
CA ASN A 5 -9.28 -22.91 13.76
C ASN A 5 -9.97 -22.55 12.44
N SER A 6 -11.23 -22.09 12.48
CA SER A 6 -11.94 -21.64 11.27
C SER A 6 -11.45 -20.28 10.77
N CYS A 7 -11.10 -19.36 11.67
CA CYS A 7 -10.56 -18.05 11.28
C CYS A 7 -9.20 -18.20 10.58
N VAL A 8 -8.27 -18.97 11.18
CA VAL A 8 -6.97 -19.28 10.58
C VAL A 8 -7.10 -19.98 9.23
N LEU A 9 -8.10 -20.86 9.07
CA LEU A 9 -8.36 -21.51 7.80
C LEU A 9 -8.87 -20.51 6.73
N ALA A 10 -9.80 -19.63 7.09
CA ALA A 10 -10.31 -18.60 6.18
C ALA A 10 -9.20 -17.65 5.71
N GLU A 11 -8.33 -17.21 6.61
CA GLU A 11 -7.16 -16.40 6.27
C GLU A 11 -6.24 -17.11 5.27
N LYS A 12 -5.92 -18.39 5.52
CA LYS A 12 -5.08 -19.19 4.60
C LYS A 12 -5.72 -19.33 3.22
N LEU A 13 -7.04 -19.50 3.15
CA LEU A 13 -7.77 -19.58 1.88
C LEU A 13 -7.75 -18.25 1.12
N LEU A 14 -7.96 -17.12 1.81
CA LEU A 14 -7.86 -15.79 1.19
C LEU A 14 -6.46 -15.53 0.64
N GLN A 15 -5.41 -15.88 1.39
CA GLN A 15 -4.03 -15.73 0.94
C GLN A 15 -3.71 -16.62 -0.27
N ALA A 16 -4.19 -17.87 -0.28
CA ALA A 16 -4.00 -18.79 -1.39
C ALA A 16 -4.71 -18.29 -2.65
N GLU A 17 -5.93 -17.79 -2.51
CA GLU A 17 -6.71 -17.26 -3.62
C GLU A 17 -6.10 -15.96 -4.18
N PHE A 18 -5.65 -15.06 -3.31
CA PHE A 18 -4.93 -13.86 -3.74
C PHE A 18 -3.67 -14.22 -4.54
N ARG A 19 -2.85 -15.17 -4.07
CA ARG A 19 -1.66 -15.65 -4.81
C ARG A 19 -2.02 -16.22 -6.17
N ARG A 20 -3.08 -17.03 -6.23
CA ARG A 20 -3.59 -17.59 -7.49
C ARG A 20 -3.98 -16.49 -8.47
N LEU A 21 -4.79 -15.53 -8.02
CA LEU A 21 -5.25 -14.39 -8.84
C LEU A 21 -4.08 -13.50 -9.25
N ALA A 22 -3.18 -13.14 -8.35
CA ALA A 22 -2.02 -12.28 -8.68
C ALA A 22 -1.17 -12.84 -9.84
N SER A 23 -1.08 -14.17 -9.96
CA SER A 23 -0.35 -14.84 -11.04
C SER A 23 -1.14 -15.01 -12.35
N GLY A 24 -2.47 -14.99 -12.30
CA GLY A 24 -3.33 -15.33 -13.44
C GLY A 24 -4.24 -14.20 -13.94
N ASP A 25 -4.83 -13.45 -13.02
CA ASP A 25 -5.69 -12.28 -13.26
C ASP A 25 -5.41 -11.21 -12.19
N PRO A 26 -4.41 -10.33 -12.43
CA PRO A 26 -4.03 -9.29 -11.47
C PRO A 26 -5.16 -8.30 -11.16
N GLN A 27 -6.07 -8.05 -12.11
CA GLN A 27 -7.20 -7.14 -11.88
C GLN A 27 -8.18 -7.74 -10.85
N GLN A 28 -8.50 -9.02 -10.98
CA GLN A 28 -9.32 -9.70 -9.96
C GLN A 28 -8.64 -9.76 -8.58
N ALA A 29 -7.31 -9.86 -8.54
CA ALA A 29 -6.56 -9.78 -7.29
C ALA A 29 -6.71 -8.40 -6.62
N LEU A 30 -6.65 -7.31 -7.39
CA LEU A 30 -6.90 -5.96 -6.90
C LEU A 30 -8.36 -5.75 -6.44
N ASP A 31 -9.32 -6.30 -7.17
CA ASP A 31 -10.74 -6.27 -6.79
C ASP A 31 -11.00 -7.02 -5.48
N MET A 32 -10.26 -8.10 -5.23
CA MET A 32 -10.31 -8.83 -3.96
C MET A 32 -9.82 -7.96 -2.80
N VAL A 33 -8.67 -7.28 -2.95
CA VAL A 33 -8.15 -6.34 -1.94
C VAL A 33 -9.14 -5.21 -1.67
N THR A 34 -9.71 -4.64 -2.72
CA THR A 34 -10.71 -3.56 -2.61
C THR A 34 -11.93 -4.01 -1.81
N ARG A 35 -12.45 -5.21 -2.06
CA ARG A 35 -13.57 -5.76 -1.31
C ARG A 35 -13.26 -5.98 0.17
N ILE A 36 -12.05 -6.44 0.50
CA ILE A 36 -11.62 -6.62 1.89
C ILE A 36 -11.55 -5.29 2.64
N VAL A 37 -10.94 -4.27 2.02
CA VAL A 37 -10.86 -2.92 2.61
C VAL A 37 -12.26 -2.35 2.87
N LEU A 38 -13.17 -2.46 1.91
CA LEU A 38 -14.56 -2.02 2.07
C LEU A 38 -15.29 -2.79 3.18
N ALA A 39 -15.06 -4.10 3.29
CA ALA A 39 -15.64 -4.91 4.36
C ALA A 39 -15.13 -4.46 5.74
N MET A 40 -13.82 -4.20 5.88
CA MET A 40 -13.24 -3.67 7.12
C MET A 40 -13.83 -2.32 7.51
N HIS A 41 -14.00 -1.40 6.57
CA HIS A 41 -14.65 -0.11 6.82
C HIS A 41 -16.09 -0.30 7.33
N SER A 42 -16.86 -1.21 6.71
CA SER A 42 -18.22 -1.52 7.15
C SER A 42 -18.26 -2.07 8.59
N GLU A 43 -17.34 -2.97 8.95
CA GLU A 43 -17.25 -3.50 10.31
C GLU A 43 -16.80 -2.44 11.32
N ALA A 44 -15.90 -1.53 10.95
CA ALA A 44 -15.49 -0.41 11.81
C ALA A 44 -16.65 0.56 12.10
N MET A 45 -17.51 0.83 11.11
CA MET A 45 -18.72 1.62 11.30
C MET A 45 -19.67 0.95 12.31
N LYS A 46 -19.81 -0.38 12.27
CA LYS A 46 -20.61 -1.12 13.27
C LYS A 46 -19.97 -1.09 14.66
N ALA A 47 -18.64 -1.19 14.73
CA ALA A 47 -17.88 -1.12 15.97
C ALA A 47 -18.02 0.25 16.67
N THR A 48 -18.35 1.31 15.93
CA THR A 48 -18.56 2.66 16.46
C THR A 48 -19.66 2.69 17.54
N GLU A 49 -20.74 1.93 17.38
CA GLU A 49 -21.79 1.85 18.40
C GLU A 49 -21.26 1.25 19.72
N THR A 50 -20.42 0.23 19.61
CA THR A 50 -19.77 -0.39 20.77
C THR A 50 -18.78 0.57 21.43
N ALA A 51 -18.03 1.33 20.64
CA ALA A 51 -17.10 2.35 21.13
C ALA A 51 -17.82 3.47 21.91
N ILE A 52 -18.97 3.94 21.42
CA ILE A 52 -19.80 4.93 22.10
C ILE A 52 -20.29 4.37 23.45
N ARG A 53 -20.78 3.13 23.49
CA ARG A 53 -21.23 2.48 24.75
C ARG A 53 -20.08 2.29 25.75
N ALA A 54 -18.84 2.15 25.25
CA ALA A 54 -17.64 2.09 26.07
C ALA A 54 -17.14 3.47 26.53
N GLY A 55 -17.82 4.57 26.14
CA GLY A 55 -17.47 5.93 26.54
C GLY A 55 -16.39 6.60 25.69
N VAL A 56 -16.05 6.04 24.52
CA VAL A 56 -15.11 6.66 23.59
C VAL A 56 -15.75 7.92 22.99
N GLY A 57 -15.00 9.03 23.00
CA GLY A 57 -15.47 10.30 22.45
C GLY A 57 -15.56 10.30 20.91
N TRP A 58 -16.46 11.12 20.39
CA TRP A 58 -16.64 11.28 18.94
C TRP A 58 -15.38 11.74 18.20
N ARG A 59 -14.52 12.50 18.88
CA ARG A 59 -13.23 12.95 18.30
C ARG A 59 -12.30 11.76 18.10
N GLU A 60 -12.17 10.89 19.08
CA GLU A 60 -11.33 9.69 19.02
C GLU A 60 -11.86 8.70 17.98
N ILE A 61 -13.18 8.52 17.91
CA ILE A 61 -13.85 7.71 16.88
C ILE A 61 -13.54 8.26 15.48
N GLY A 62 -13.74 9.56 15.26
CA GLY A 62 -13.46 10.19 13.97
C GLY A 62 -12.00 10.05 13.56
N ARG A 63 -11.07 10.22 14.51
CA ARG A 63 -9.64 10.00 14.27
C ARG A 63 -9.35 8.54 13.88
N ALA A 64 -9.95 7.58 14.57
CA ALA A 64 -9.73 6.16 14.28
C ALA A 64 -10.29 5.75 12.90
N LEU A 65 -11.47 6.26 12.53
CA LEU A 65 -12.06 6.01 11.21
C LEU A 65 -11.22 6.64 10.10
N GLY A 66 -10.72 7.88 10.28
CA GLY A 66 -9.82 8.51 9.32
C GLY A 66 -8.55 7.69 9.08
N LEU A 67 -7.90 7.21 10.16
CA LEU A 67 -6.72 6.34 10.03
C LEU A 67 -7.01 5.04 9.28
N LEU A 68 -8.20 4.47 9.44
CA LEU A 68 -8.62 3.26 8.72
C LEU A 68 -8.81 3.55 7.22
N ASP A 69 -9.40 4.70 6.89
CA ASP A 69 -9.60 5.12 5.50
C ASP A 69 -8.26 5.36 4.80
N ASP A 70 -7.33 6.05 5.47
CA ASP A 70 -5.97 6.28 4.99
C ASP A 70 -5.24 4.95 4.75
N ALA A 71 -5.28 4.03 5.71
CA ALA A 71 -4.69 2.70 5.56
C ALA A 71 -5.33 1.92 4.40
N GLY A 72 -6.65 2.03 4.22
CA GLY A 72 -7.38 1.41 3.12
C GLY A 72 -6.98 1.95 1.74
N ILE A 73 -6.62 3.23 1.63
CA ILE A 73 -6.05 3.83 0.42
C ILE A 73 -4.67 3.23 0.15
N LEU A 74 -3.76 3.28 1.14
CA LEU A 74 -2.39 2.80 1.02
C LEU A 74 -2.32 1.32 0.63
N VAL A 75 -3.16 0.47 1.23
CA VAL A 75 -3.22 -0.97 0.91
C VAL A 75 -3.64 -1.20 -0.54
N ARG A 76 -4.66 -0.48 -1.04
CA ARG A 76 -5.12 -0.62 -2.44
C ARG A 76 -4.07 -0.16 -3.44
N GLN A 77 -3.38 0.94 -3.14
CA GLN A 77 -2.31 1.45 -4.00
C GLN A 77 -1.09 0.54 -4.02
N SER A 78 -0.65 0.08 -2.85
CA SER A 78 0.42 -0.91 -2.73
C SER A 78 0.11 -2.16 -3.55
N ALA A 79 -1.12 -2.67 -3.45
CA ALA A 79 -1.57 -3.81 -4.24
C ALA A 79 -1.54 -3.51 -5.75
N ALA A 80 -2.06 -2.37 -6.19
CA ALA A 80 -2.05 -1.98 -7.61
C ALA A 80 -0.62 -1.91 -8.16
N LEU A 81 0.31 -1.27 -7.43
CA LEU A 81 1.73 -1.18 -7.81
C LEU A 81 2.39 -2.55 -7.92
N LEU A 82 2.22 -3.41 -6.91
CA LEU A 82 2.78 -4.77 -6.90
C LEU A 82 2.22 -5.63 -8.04
N LEU A 83 0.96 -5.42 -8.41
CA LEU A 83 0.26 -6.11 -9.50
C LEU A 83 0.51 -5.46 -10.86
N ARG A 84 1.35 -4.41 -10.93
CA ARG A 84 1.66 -3.61 -12.14
C ARG A 84 0.41 -3.05 -12.82
N LEU A 85 -0.58 -2.66 -12.03
CA LEU A 85 -1.79 -1.97 -12.46
C LEU A 85 -1.66 -0.47 -12.19
N ALA A 86 -2.43 0.34 -12.90
CA ALA A 86 -2.49 1.76 -12.63
C ALA A 86 -3.03 2.01 -11.21
N ALA A 87 -2.29 2.77 -10.40
CA ALA A 87 -2.80 3.23 -9.11
C ALA A 87 -3.98 4.19 -9.35
N ALA A 88 -5.05 4.02 -8.58
CA ALA A 88 -6.27 4.82 -8.74
C ALA A 88 -6.10 6.29 -8.30
N ASP A 89 -5.07 6.58 -7.49
CA ASP A 89 -4.78 7.92 -6.99
C ASP A 89 -3.28 8.21 -7.13
N ARG A 90 -2.96 9.12 -8.07
CA ARG A 90 -1.60 9.52 -8.41
C ARG A 90 -0.96 10.36 -7.31
N ALA A 91 -1.74 11.05 -6.47
CA ALA A 91 -1.21 11.87 -5.38
C ALA A 91 -0.71 10.99 -4.24
N ALA A 92 -1.48 9.97 -3.86
CA ALA A 92 -1.03 9.04 -2.82
C ALA A 92 0.03 8.02 -3.36
N GLU A 93 0.09 7.77 -4.68
CA GLU A 93 1.25 7.13 -5.31
C GLU A 93 2.53 7.97 -5.12
N GLN A 94 2.45 9.29 -5.36
CA GLN A 94 3.57 10.21 -5.15
C GLN A 94 4.00 10.30 -3.69
N GLU A 95 3.05 10.31 -2.73
CA GLU A 95 3.35 10.33 -1.30
C GLU A 95 4.03 9.04 -0.83
N MET A 96 3.55 7.86 -1.27
CA MET A 96 4.19 6.58 -0.97
C MET A 96 5.63 6.52 -1.52
N VAL A 97 5.85 7.02 -2.74
CA VAL A 97 7.19 7.10 -3.33
C VAL A 97 8.07 8.08 -2.54
N ALA A 98 7.54 9.23 -2.12
CA ALA A 98 8.27 10.20 -1.31
C ALA A 98 8.68 9.62 0.06
N GLN A 99 7.80 8.84 0.70
CA GLN A 99 8.09 8.16 1.97
C GLN A 99 9.18 7.08 1.79
N ALA A 100 9.05 6.23 0.76
CA ALA A 100 10.06 5.20 0.46
C ALA A 100 11.44 5.82 0.13
N LEU A 101 11.47 6.97 -0.54
CA LEU A 101 12.70 7.72 -0.81
C LEU A 101 13.29 8.37 0.45
N ALA A 102 12.45 8.90 1.34
CA ALA A 102 12.89 9.44 2.63
C ALA A 102 13.49 8.36 3.52
N GLU A 103 12.92 7.14 3.52
CA GLU A 103 13.45 5.98 4.25
C GLU A 103 14.72 5.40 3.61
N SER A 104 14.93 5.63 2.30
CA SER A 104 16.12 5.19 1.57
C SER A 104 17.27 6.21 1.57
N GLY A 105 17.04 7.43 2.06
CA GLY A 105 18.00 8.54 2.06
C GLY A 105 18.99 8.57 3.24
N ASP A 106 18.93 7.60 4.15
CA ASP A 106 19.80 7.53 5.34
C ASP A 106 21.07 6.68 5.14
N GLN A 107 21.47 6.38 3.89
CA GLN A 107 22.75 5.72 3.62
C GLN A 107 23.58 6.49 2.57
N ASP A 108 24.69 7.05 3.08
CA ASP A 108 25.83 7.71 2.41
C ASP A 108 25.50 9.06 1.75
N GLY A 109 26.15 10.17 2.06
CA GLY A 109 27.46 10.44 2.62
C GLY A 109 27.88 11.80 2.06
N ASP A 110 28.63 12.59 2.83
CA ASP A 110 29.13 13.92 2.49
C ASP A 110 29.62 14.05 1.03
N ASP A 111 29.19 15.10 0.31
CA ASP A 111 30.10 16.04 -0.34
C ASP A 111 29.34 17.16 -1.09
N GLU A 112 29.76 18.39 -0.80
CA GLU A 112 29.40 19.65 -1.48
C GLU A 112 30.00 19.69 -2.90
N ASP A 113 29.24 20.07 -3.93
CA ASP A 113 29.63 21.13 -4.89
C ASP A 113 28.47 21.52 -5.84
N MET A 114 28.63 22.68 -6.47
CA MET A 114 27.61 23.61 -6.97
C MET A 114 27.26 23.53 -8.48
N VAL A 115 26.05 24.05 -8.80
CA VAL A 115 25.52 24.66 -10.07
C VAL A 115 25.19 23.77 -11.31
N TYR A 116 23.91 23.63 -11.68
CA TYR A 116 23.13 24.53 -12.57
C TYR A 116 21.71 23.98 -12.80
N SER A 117 20.73 24.88 -12.79
CA SER A 117 19.29 24.63 -12.94
C SER A 117 18.92 23.76 -14.14
N ARG A 118 18.59 22.49 -13.85
CA ARG A 118 17.75 21.62 -14.67
C ARG A 118 16.71 21.04 -13.72
N ASN A 119 15.44 21.05 -14.10
CA ASN A 119 14.31 20.71 -13.23
C ASN A 119 14.55 19.36 -12.49
N PRO A 120 14.90 19.37 -11.19
CA PRO A 120 15.46 18.20 -10.51
C PRO A 120 14.42 17.09 -10.35
N GLU A 121 13.13 17.43 -10.32
CA GLU A 121 12.03 16.48 -10.21
C GLU A 121 11.87 15.62 -11.49
N GLU A 122 12.14 16.21 -12.66
CA GLU A 122 11.99 15.52 -13.95
C GLU A 122 13.16 14.57 -14.21
N ASP A 123 14.37 14.95 -13.78
CA ASP A 123 15.59 14.14 -13.90
C ASP A 123 15.66 13.04 -12.83
N ALA A 124 15.15 13.29 -11.61
CA ALA A 124 15.06 12.31 -10.54
C ALA A 124 14.06 11.19 -10.88
N TRP A 125 12.91 11.54 -11.45
CA TRP A 125 11.90 10.56 -11.87
C TRP A 125 12.40 9.67 -13.01
N ALA A 126 13.00 10.25 -14.05
CA ALA A 126 13.58 9.49 -15.16
C ALA A 126 14.69 8.54 -14.68
N SER A 127 15.52 9.00 -13.76
CA SER A 127 16.60 8.20 -13.16
C SER A 127 16.08 7.05 -12.27
N ALA A 128 15.00 7.29 -11.50
CA ALA A 128 14.37 6.27 -10.67
C ALA A 128 13.73 5.15 -11.50
N VAL A 129 13.03 5.51 -12.58
CA VAL A 129 12.43 4.55 -13.53
C VAL A 129 13.51 3.71 -14.22
N LEU A 130 14.63 4.33 -14.63
CA LEU A 130 15.77 3.62 -15.24
C LEU A 130 16.40 2.60 -14.29
N ARG A 131 16.63 2.96 -13.02
CA ARG A 131 17.19 2.05 -12.02
C ARG A 131 16.28 0.86 -11.73
N TYR A 132 14.97 1.09 -11.64
CA TYR A 132 13.99 0.01 -11.47
C TYR A 132 13.97 -0.96 -12.67
N GLN A 133 13.99 -0.44 -13.90
CA GLN A 133 14.02 -1.27 -15.11
C GLN A 133 15.33 -2.07 -15.25
N GLN A 134 16.46 -1.47 -14.85
CA GLN A 134 17.76 -2.15 -14.83
C GLN A 134 17.81 -3.23 -13.73
N GLY A 135 17.21 -3.00 -12.57
CA GLY A 135 17.07 -4.00 -11.50
C GLY A 135 16.18 -5.18 -11.90
N VAL A 136 15.14 -4.96 -12.71
CA VAL A 136 14.29 -6.02 -13.28
C VAL A 136 15.01 -6.80 -14.39
N SER A 137 15.96 -6.18 -15.10
CA SER A 137 16.76 -6.82 -16.15
C SER A 137 18.02 -7.52 -15.61
N GLY A 138 18.31 -7.39 -14.31
CA GLY A 138 19.42 -8.03 -13.61
C GLY A 138 19.17 -9.48 -13.18
N ALA A 139 18.09 -10.13 -13.65
CA ALA A 139 17.97 -11.58 -13.55
C ALA A 139 18.94 -12.23 -14.55
N THR A 140 20.17 -12.47 -14.09
CA THR A 140 21.13 -13.31 -14.80
C THR A 140 20.58 -14.74 -14.84
N PRO A 141 20.59 -15.43 -15.99
CA PRO A 141 20.36 -16.86 -16.03
C PRO A 141 21.57 -17.55 -15.39
N GLY A 142 21.32 -18.29 -14.31
CA GLY A 142 22.24 -19.24 -13.69
C GLY A 142 21.45 -20.46 -13.28
#